data_AF-A0ABD5U3W7-F1
#
_entry.id   AF-A0ABD5U3W7-F1
#
_cell.length_a   1.000
_cell.length_b   1.000
_cell.length_c   1.000
_cell.angle_alpha   90.00
_cell.angle_beta   90.00
_cell.angle_gamma   90.00
#
_symmetry.space_group_name_H-M   'P 1'
#
loop_
_entity.id
_entity.type
_entity.pdbx_description
1 polymer ?
#
loop_
_entity_poly.entity_id
_entity_poly.type
_entity_poly.pdbx_seq_one_letter_code
_entity_poly.pdbx_strand_id
1 'polypeptide(L)'
;MTPSNPLIDPETGDIDLERLYYEARPIAELMVLLAGVALVPFAAAFAVTSSLIGPLLAVLGQFVLAVGAGVVLLYVVSRAIQLARESNHEDAEESNSDDVEETNSDDVEETNNDDVEETNNDDADE
;
A
#
# COMPACT_ATOMS: atom_id res chain seq x y z
N MET A 1 14.04 16.47 -11.60
CA MET A 1 14.82 16.41 -10.33
C MET A 1 15.42 15.02 -10.26
N THR A 2 16.59 14.80 -9.67
CA THR A 2 17.19 13.44 -9.65
C THR A 2 16.39 12.57 -8.65
N PRO A 3 15.92 11.38 -9.04
CA PRO A 3 15.16 10.51 -8.13
C PRO A 3 16.01 10.23 -6.88
N SER A 4 15.42 10.49 -5.71
CA SER A 4 16.14 10.41 -4.44
C SER A 4 16.14 8.96 -3.99
N ASN A 5 17.30 8.29 -4.07
CA ASN A 5 17.37 6.88 -3.69
C ASN A 5 17.03 6.71 -2.20
N PRO A 6 15.94 6.02 -1.84
CA PRO A 6 15.30 6.14 -0.52
C PRO A 6 16.11 5.54 0.65
N LEU A 7 17.22 4.87 0.37
CA LEU A 7 18.10 4.19 1.33
C LEU A 7 19.49 4.85 1.47
N ILE A 8 19.79 5.82 0.61
CA ILE A 8 21.10 6.48 0.56
C ILE A 8 20.87 7.95 0.83
N ASP A 9 21.56 8.49 1.84
CA ASP A 9 21.53 9.91 2.13
C ASP A 9 22.06 10.69 0.90
N PRO A 10 21.26 11.57 0.28
CA PRO A 10 21.66 12.31 -0.90
C PRO A 10 22.78 13.32 -0.62
N GLU A 11 23.03 13.73 0.64
CA GLU A 11 24.08 14.69 0.98
C GLU A 11 25.43 14.02 1.23
N THR A 12 25.45 12.83 1.84
CA THR A 12 26.69 12.12 2.22
C THR A 12 26.98 10.90 1.36
N GLY A 13 25.98 10.35 0.67
CA GLY A 13 26.07 9.09 -0.07
C GLY A 13 26.15 7.85 0.82
N ASP A 14 25.91 7.99 2.12
CA ASP A 14 25.96 6.89 3.09
C ASP A 14 24.59 6.19 3.22
N ILE A 15 24.60 4.98 3.79
CA ILE A 15 23.39 4.18 4.01
C ILE A 15 22.68 4.68 5.28
N ASP A 16 21.41 5.07 5.16
CA ASP A 16 20.58 5.46 6.32
C ASP A 16 20.12 4.22 7.09
N LEU A 17 20.90 3.85 8.11
CA LEU A 17 20.63 2.69 8.97
C LEU A 17 19.38 2.86 9.82
N GLU A 18 19.03 4.10 10.18
CA GLU A 18 17.84 4.40 10.99
C GLU A 18 16.60 4.07 10.16
N ARG A 19 16.56 4.54 8.91
CA ARG A 19 15.47 4.24 7.97
C ARG A 19 15.41 2.77 7.58
N LEU A 20 16.57 2.15 7.34
CA LEU A 20 16.66 0.70 7.11
C LEU A 20 16.05 -0.10 8.26
N TYR A 21 16.30 0.32 9.51
CA TYR A 21 15.73 -0.34 10.68
C TYR A 21 14.20 -0.25 10.72
N TYR A 22 13.62 0.94 10.46
CA TYR A 22 12.17 1.11 10.43
C TYR A 22 11.50 0.31 9.30
N GLU A 23 12.18 0.16 8.15
CA GLU A 23 11.68 -0.64 7.02
C GLU A 23 11.90 -2.15 7.18
N ALA A 24 12.94 -2.57 7.89
CA ALA A 24 13.22 -3.98 8.17
C ALA A 24 12.36 -4.54 9.31
N ARG A 25 11.83 -3.68 10.18
CA ARG A 25 10.99 -4.06 11.33
C ARG A 25 9.84 -5.03 11.00
N PRO A 26 9.04 -4.84 9.92
CA PRO A 26 7.96 -5.75 9.57
C PRO A 26 8.46 -7.17 9.21
N ILE A 27 9.63 -7.26 8.59
CA ILE A 27 10.26 -8.54 8.20
C ILE A 27 10.76 -9.26 9.46
N ALA A 28 11.39 -8.50 10.38
CA ALA A 28 11.88 -9.04 11.65
C ALA A 28 10.74 -9.61 12.50
N GLU A 29 9.57 -8.95 12.51
CA GLU A 29 8.39 -9.43 13.23
C GLU A 29 7.88 -10.76 12.68
N LEU A 30 7.81 -10.92 11.36
CA LEU A 30 7.43 -12.18 10.71
C LEU A 30 8.44 -13.30 11.00
N MET A 31 9.74 -13.00 10.92
CA MET A 31 10.82 -13.93 11.26
C MET A 31 10.67 -14.45 12.69
N VAL A 32 10.50 -13.55 13.66
CA VAL A 32 10.35 -13.91 15.07
C VAL A 32 9.09 -14.74 15.29
N LEU A 33 7.97 -14.36 14.66
CA LEU A 33 6.71 -15.09 14.79
C LEU A 33 6.86 -16.53 14.28
N LEU A 34 7.36 -16.72 13.06
CA LEU A 34 7.48 -18.06 12.48
C LEU A 34 8.57 -18.91 13.16
N ALA A 35 9.69 -18.30 13.53
CA ALA A 35 10.71 -18.97 14.32
C ALA A 35 10.15 -19.42 15.69
N GLY A 36 9.36 -18.57 16.35
CA GLY A 36 8.70 -18.90 17.61
C GLY A 36 7.72 -20.07 17.48
N VAL A 37 6.91 -20.09 16.42
CA VAL A 37 5.98 -21.21 16.15
C VAL A 37 6.75 -22.52 15.90
N ALA A 38 7.83 -22.48 15.11
CA ALA A 38 8.64 -23.66 14.84
C ALA A 38 9.44 -24.16 16.06
N LEU A 39 9.69 -23.28 17.03
CA LEU A 39 10.39 -23.63 18.26
C LEU A 39 9.58 -24.61 19.12
N VAL A 40 8.25 -24.61 19.02
CA VAL A 40 7.36 -25.51 19.78
C VAL A 40 7.63 -27.00 19.46
N PRO A 41 7.53 -27.47 18.20
CA PRO A 41 7.84 -28.86 17.87
C PRO A 41 9.31 -29.21 18.12
N PHE A 42 10.25 -28.26 17.96
CA PHE A 42 11.67 -28.49 18.29
C PHE A 42 11.90 -28.69 19.79
N ALA A 43 11.30 -27.86 20.64
CA ALA A 43 11.39 -27.99 22.09
C ALA A 43 10.74 -29.31 22.55
N ALA A 44 9.59 -29.66 21.97
CA ALA A 44 8.95 -30.94 22.21
C ALA A 44 9.84 -32.11 21.79
N ALA A 45 10.50 -32.04 20.62
CA ALA A 45 11.44 -33.07 20.16
C ALA A 45 12.56 -33.33 21.18
N PHE A 46 13.10 -32.27 21.80
CA PHE A 46 14.14 -32.37 22.80
C PHE A 46 13.68 -33.08 24.08
N ALA A 47 12.41 -32.89 24.47
CA ALA A 47 11.84 -33.53 25.66
C ALA A 47 11.62 -35.05 25.51
N VAL A 48 11.49 -35.56 24.28
CA VAL A 48 11.23 -36.99 23.99
C VAL A 48 12.35 -37.64 23.18
N THR A 49 13.60 -37.22 23.39
CA THR A 49 14.76 -37.70 22.60
C THR A 49 15.04 -39.20 22.72
N SER A 50 14.57 -39.84 23.80
CA SER A 50 14.73 -41.29 24.03
C SER A 50 13.79 -42.16 23.19
N SER A 51 12.88 -41.54 22.43
CA SER A 51 11.87 -42.21 21.62
C SER A 51 11.99 -41.84 20.14
N LEU A 52 11.46 -42.71 19.26
CA LEU A 52 11.36 -42.44 17.81
C LEU A 52 10.49 -41.22 17.46
N ILE A 53 9.71 -40.74 18.43
CA ILE A 53 8.85 -39.56 18.34
C ILE A 53 9.67 -38.26 18.28
N GLY A 54 10.85 -38.21 18.94
CA GLY A 54 11.72 -37.03 18.93
C GLY A 54 12.14 -36.64 17.51
N PRO A 55 12.74 -37.55 16.71
CA PRO A 55 13.06 -37.28 15.31
C PRO A 55 11.85 -36.86 14.47
N LEU A 56 10.67 -37.45 14.68
CA LEU A 56 9.46 -37.09 13.92
C LEU A 56 9.01 -35.65 14.22
N LEU A 57 9.05 -35.24 15.50
CA LEU A 57 8.78 -33.87 15.92
C LEU A 57 9.83 -32.89 15.35
N ALA A 58 11.10 -33.29 15.29
CA ALA A 58 12.14 -32.47 14.67
C ALA A 58 11.90 -32.26 13.17
N VAL A 59 11.49 -33.31 12.44
CA VAL A 59 11.10 -33.19 11.02
C VAL A 59 9.89 -32.27 10.85
N LEU A 60 8.90 -32.35 11.74
CA LEU A 60 7.77 -31.43 11.74
C LEU A 60 8.21 -29.99 11.99
N GLY A 61 9.12 -29.74 12.94
CA GLY A 61 9.70 -28.43 13.20
C GLY A 61 10.49 -27.88 12.00
N GLN A 62 11.26 -28.74 11.33
CA GLN A 62 11.96 -28.39 10.09
C GLN A 62 10.99 -28.05 8.96
N PHE A 63 9.88 -28.78 8.83
CA PHE A 63 8.83 -28.46 7.85
C PHE A 63 8.22 -27.08 8.11
N VAL A 64 7.88 -26.76 9.36
CA VAL A 64 7.35 -25.44 9.74
C VAL A 64 8.38 -24.35 9.46
N LEU A 65 9.66 -24.56 9.79
CA LEU A 65 10.73 -23.60 9.43
C LEU A 65 10.89 -23.43 7.92
N ALA A 66 10.82 -24.51 7.14
CA ALA A 66 10.99 -24.46 5.69
C ALA A 66 9.85 -23.68 5.02
N VAL A 67 8.60 -24.01 5.37
CA VAL A 67 7.43 -23.25 4.90
C VAL A 67 7.55 -21.80 5.35
N GLY A 68 7.96 -21.58 6.59
CA GLY A 68 8.04 -20.25 7.15
C GLY A 68 9.09 -19.36 6.52
N ALA A 69 10.28 -19.91 6.25
CA ALA A 69 11.30 -19.23 5.47
C ALA A 69 10.78 -18.88 4.07
N GLY A 70 10.03 -19.77 3.42
CA GLY A 70 9.38 -19.48 2.14
C GLY A 70 8.42 -18.30 2.20
N VAL A 71 7.57 -18.24 3.23
CA VAL A 71 6.64 -17.11 3.45
C VAL A 71 7.39 -15.80 3.68
N VAL A 72 8.44 -15.81 4.52
CA VAL A 72 9.27 -14.63 4.77
C VAL A 72 9.92 -14.15 3.46
N LEU A 73 10.47 -15.04 2.66
CA LEU A 73 11.07 -14.67 1.37
C LEU A 73 10.05 -14.08 0.39
N LEU A 74 8.85 -14.66 0.30
CA LEU A 74 7.76 -14.09 -0.51
C LEU A 74 7.39 -12.67 -0.07
N TYR A 75 7.38 -12.42 1.24
CA TYR A 75 7.14 -11.09 1.80
C TYR A 75 8.26 -10.11 1.49
N VAL A 76 9.53 -10.52 1.59
CA VAL A 76 10.68 -9.69 1.23
C VAL A 76 10.62 -9.29 -0.25
N VAL A 77 10.32 -10.24 -1.14
CA VAL A 77 10.19 -9.98 -2.58
C VAL A 77 9.04 -9.00 -2.85
N SER A 78 7.88 -9.20 -2.21
CA SER A 78 6.75 -8.28 -2.40
C SER A 78 7.05 -6.88 -1.88
N ARG A 79 7.80 -6.75 -0.77
CA ARG A 79 8.24 -5.47 -0.22
C ARG A 79 9.24 -4.77 -1.14
N ALA A 80 10.21 -5.51 -1.69
CA ALA A 80 11.18 -4.97 -2.64
C ALA A 80 10.51 -4.43 -3.91
N ILE A 81 9.50 -5.15 -4.45
CA ILE A 81 8.75 -4.70 -5.63
C ILE A 81 7.94 -3.42 -5.33
N GLN A 82 7.37 -3.30 -4.13
CA GLN A 82 6.65 -2.08 -3.72
C GLN A 82 7.60 -0.87 -3.67
N LEU A 83 8.75 -1.02 -2.99
CA LEU A 83 9.78 0.02 -2.92
C LEU A 83 10.29 0.42 -4.31
N ALA A 84 10.54 -0.55 -5.19
CA ALA A 84 11.01 -0.28 -6.55
C ALA A 84 9.96 0.41 -7.44
N ARG A 85 8.67 0.19 -7.19
CA ARG A 85 7.59 0.90 -7.92
C ARG A 85 7.44 2.32 -7.41
N GLU A 86 7.53 2.52 -6.11
CA GLU A 86 7.44 3.83 -5.47
C GLU A 86 8.62 4.72 -5.90
N SER A 87 9.84 4.19 -5.94
CA SER A 87 11.02 4.92 -6.43
C SER A 87 10.96 5.26 -7.93
N ASN A 88 10.22 4.50 -8.74
CA ASN A 88 10.04 4.79 -10.17
C ASN A 88 8.90 5.77 -10.45
N HIS A 89 8.08 6.12 -9.44
CA HIS A 89 6.93 7.01 -9.64
C HIS A 89 7.28 8.50 -9.49
N GLU A 90 8.51 8.83 -9.08
CA GLU A 90 9.01 10.22 -8.99
C GLU A 90 9.49 10.79 -10.34
N ASP A 91 9.54 9.97 -11.41
CA ASP A 91 9.96 10.39 -12.76
C ASP A 91 8.80 10.40 -13.80
N ALA A 92 7.55 10.24 -13.37
CA ALA A 92 6.38 10.19 -14.26
C ALA A 92 5.40 11.36 -14.04
N GLU A 93 5.92 12.59 -14.06
CA GLU A 93 5.12 13.78 -14.35
C GLU A 93 5.44 14.22 -15.79
N GLU A 94 4.74 13.64 -16.79
CA GLU A 94 4.18 14.41 -17.91
C GLU A 94 3.22 13.55 -18.76
N SER A 95 1.91 13.80 -18.63
CA SER A 95 1.03 13.82 -19.80
C SER A 95 -0.08 14.84 -19.54
N ASN A 96 0.09 16.01 -20.16
CA ASN A 96 -0.89 17.06 -20.36
C ASN A 96 -2.33 16.57 -20.60
N SER A 97 -3.28 17.19 -19.89
CA SER A 97 -4.51 17.85 -20.41
C SER A 97 -5.39 18.19 -19.20
N ASP A 98 -5.92 19.38 -18.96
CA ASP A 98 -5.89 20.68 -19.62
C ASP A 98 -6.29 21.69 -18.52
N ASP A 99 -5.51 22.73 -18.32
CA ASP A 99 -6.05 23.98 -17.78
C ASP A 99 -6.91 24.60 -18.90
N VAL A 100 -8.23 24.57 -18.74
CA VAL A 100 -9.11 25.53 -19.41
C VAL A 100 -9.70 26.41 -18.32
N GLU A 101 -9.26 27.66 -18.34
CA GLU A 101 -9.62 28.71 -17.41
C GLU A 101 -11.13 28.97 -17.33
N GLU A 102 -11.57 29.34 -16.13
CA GLU A 102 -12.86 29.95 -15.85
C GLU A 102 -13.15 31.14 -16.80
N THR A 103 -14.35 31.16 -17.38
CA THR A 103 -15.03 32.44 -17.67
C THR A 103 -16.52 32.36 -17.33
N ASN A 104 -16.94 33.37 -16.58
CA ASN A 104 -18.29 33.70 -16.11
C ASN A 104 -19.42 33.55 -17.13
N SER A 105 -20.58 33.10 -16.65
CA SER A 105 -21.87 33.82 -16.76
C SER A 105 -22.89 33.05 -15.91
N ASP A 106 -23.26 33.59 -14.75
CA ASP A 106 -24.50 34.35 -14.54
C ASP A 106 -25.77 33.48 -14.68
N ASP A 107 -26.32 33.17 -13.51
CA ASP A 107 -27.74 33.30 -13.15
C ASP A 107 -28.77 33.07 -14.28
N VAL A 108 -29.40 31.90 -14.28
CA VAL A 108 -30.82 31.78 -14.66
C VAL A 108 -31.46 30.71 -13.78
N GLU A 109 -32.00 31.14 -12.64
CA GLU A 109 -33.25 30.57 -12.14
C GLU A 109 -34.35 30.87 -13.16
N GLU A 110 -35.09 29.86 -13.63
CA GLU A 110 -36.49 29.69 -13.24
C GLU A 110 -37.11 28.47 -13.94
N THR A 111 -37.74 27.67 -13.10
CA THR A 111 -38.56 26.51 -13.43
C THR A 111 -39.90 26.93 -14.02
N ASN A 112 -40.38 26.15 -14.98
CA ASN A 112 -41.79 25.83 -15.24
C ASN A 112 -42.78 27.01 -15.33
N ASN A 113 -43.00 27.48 -16.56
CA ASN A 113 -44.26 28.16 -16.90
C ASN A 113 -45.38 27.11 -17.01
N ASP A 114 -45.97 26.76 -15.88
CA ASP A 114 -47.35 26.28 -15.80
C ASP A 114 -48.25 27.43 -15.35
N ASP A 115 -49.42 27.47 -15.98
CA ASP A 115 -50.66 28.11 -15.55
C ASP A 115 -50.91 29.63 -15.78
N VAL A 116 -51.94 29.84 -16.62
CA VAL A 116 -53.19 30.57 -16.30
C VAL A 116 -53.40 31.98 -16.90
N GLU A 117 -54.29 31.94 -17.89
CA GLU A 117 -55.50 32.74 -18.13
C GLU A 117 -55.46 34.19 -18.65
N GLU A 118 -56.17 34.31 -19.77
CA GLU A 118 -56.96 35.45 -20.27
C GLU A 118 -57.24 36.57 -19.26
N THR A 119 -57.03 37.81 -19.70
CA THR A 119 -58.09 38.83 -19.62
C THR A 119 -57.97 39.83 -20.76
N ASN A 120 -59.10 40.07 -21.41
CA ASN A 120 -59.38 41.14 -22.36
C ASN A 120 -59.38 42.52 -21.68
N ASN A 121 -59.06 43.57 -22.44
CA ASN A 121 -59.59 44.96 -22.41
C ASN A 121 -58.63 45.77 -23.32
N ASP A 122 -58.99 46.17 -24.54
CA ASP A 122 -60.01 47.15 -24.97
C ASP A 122 -59.71 48.59 -24.49
N ASP A 123 -59.94 49.55 -25.41
CA ASP A 123 -59.59 51.00 -25.41
C ASP A 123 -58.12 51.35 -25.69
N ALA A 124 -57.73 52.40 -26.44
CA ALA A 124 -58.30 53.44 -27.31
C ALA A 124 -57.04 54.18 -27.87
N ASP A 125 -56.91 54.76 -29.07
CA ASP A 125 -57.71 55.77 -29.75
C ASP A 125 -57.33 55.79 -31.25
N GLU A 126 -58.31 55.86 -32.15
CA GLU A 126 -58.34 56.76 -33.30
C GLU A 126 -59.80 57.14 -33.64
#